data_AF-A0A1A9CSI4-F1
#
_entry.id   AF-A0A1A9CSI4-F1
#
_cell.length_a   1.000
_cell.length_b   1.000
_cell.length_c   1.000
_cell.angle_alpha   90.00
_cell.angle_beta   90.00
_cell.angle_gamma   90.00
#
_symmetry.space_group_name_H-M   'P 1'
#
loop_
_entity.id
_entity.type
_entity.pdbx_description
1 polymer ?
#
loop_
_entity_poly.entity_id
_entity_poly.type
_entity_poly.pdbx_seq_one_letter_code
_entity_poly.pdbx_strand_id
1 'polypeptide(L)'
;MARVEQQVKSTDNVICQYPANPAGDRGFSSQNVLGQAWNGELIAPAPARPSFSLAAIAVVAALALTGCSDEEKPAPAGPSVSPSGRVSPPQTGERAEHIEGETVSQAPKPVNDGQVLLSVASRKGNAELPLTKEIGIGSLAVQVNCQGEGTLHVTVKPVGLSFPLECVDEEVSSTYNEIRLKRARSEGSIQVTAPSTVLWALTAEQ
;
A
#
# COMPACT_ATOMS: atom_id res chain seq x y z
N MET A 1 38.78 40.29 36.72
CA MET A 1 37.94 40.99 35.71
C MET A 1 38.27 40.30 34.38
N ALA A 2 37.42 39.63 33.62
CA ALA A 2 35.97 39.66 33.47
C ALA A 2 35.40 38.25 33.19
N ARG A 3 34.11 38.10 33.53
CA ARG A 3 33.20 36.96 33.37
C ARG A 3 32.39 37.21 32.10
N VAL A 4 32.21 36.19 31.25
CA VAL A 4 31.21 36.22 30.16
C VAL A 4 30.38 34.96 30.27
N GLU A 5 29.15 35.15 30.77
CA GLU A 5 28.04 34.20 30.68
C GLU A 5 27.44 34.26 29.28
N GLN A 6 27.17 33.10 28.67
CA GLN A 6 26.19 32.99 27.60
C GLN A 6 25.08 32.05 28.04
N GLN A 7 23.94 32.66 28.39
CA GLN A 7 22.64 32.02 28.43
C GLN A 7 22.19 31.71 27.01
N VAL A 8 21.69 30.50 26.77
CA VAL A 8 20.76 30.24 25.67
C VAL A 8 19.43 29.82 26.28
N LYS A 9 18.45 30.69 26.07
CA LYS A 9 17.03 30.55 26.41
C LYS A 9 16.29 30.34 25.10
N SER A 10 15.58 29.23 24.93
CA SER A 10 14.48 29.10 23.96
C SER A 10 13.71 27.80 24.22
N THR A 11 12.60 27.84 24.97
CA THR A 11 11.20 28.09 24.55
C THR A 11 10.49 26.80 24.10
N ASP A 12 9.45 26.51 24.88
CA ASP A 12 8.38 25.53 24.75
C ASP A 12 7.81 25.33 23.34
N ASN A 13 7.38 24.09 23.04
CA ASN A 13 6.40 23.82 22.00
C ASN A 13 5.44 22.69 22.46
N VAL A 14 4.31 23.08 23.06
CA VAL A 14 2.95 23.05 22.48
C VAL A 14 2.36 21.63 22.39
N ILE A 15 1.45 21.39 23.34
CA ILE A 15 0.49 20.30 23.40
C ILE A 15 -0.62 20.58 22.38
N CYS A 16 -0.81 19.68 21.40
CA CYS A 16 -1.98 19.71 20.53
C CYS A 16 -3.14 18.97 21.21
N GLN A 17 -4.09 19.75 21.75
CA GLN A 17 -5.42 19.28 22.15
C GLN A 17 -6.27 18.98 20.91
N TYR A 18 -6.95 17.83 20.89
CA TYR A 18 -7.99 17.49 19.93
C TYR A 18 -9.32 18.18 20.31
N PRO A 19 -9.96 18.94 19.40
CA PRO A 19 -11.34 19.36 19.60
C PRO A 19 -12.32 18.27 19.13
N ALA A 20 -13.26 17.93 20.01
CA ALA A 20 -14.47 17.16 19.71
C ALA A 20 -15.35 17.92 18.71
N ASN A 21 -16.01 17.20 17.79
CA ASN A 21 -17.08 17.73 16.94
C ASN A 21 -18.44 17.10 17.29
N PRO A 22 -19.51 17.90 17.40
CA PRO A 22 -20.87 17.43 17.68
C PRO A 22 -21.67 17.09 16.41
N ALA A 23 -22.80 16.42 16.65
CA ALA A 23 -23.79 15.93 15.69
C ALA A 23 -24.60 17.01 14.93
N GLY A 24 -25.23 16.58 13.82
CA GLY A 24 -26.29 17.27 13.04
C GLY A 24 -26.25 16.79 11.58
N ASP A 25 -27.10 15.88 11.10
CA ASP A 25 -28.55 15.93 10.79
C ASP A 25 -28.92 16.69 9.49
N ARG A 26 -29.67 15.97 8.63
CA ARG A 26 -30.49 16.34 7.44
C ARG A 26 -29.85 16.74 6.11
N GLY A 27 -30.34 16.08 5.05
CA GLY A 27 -30.28 16.59 3.68
C GLY A 27 -30.64 15.58 2.59
N PHE A 28 -31.91 15.12 2.57
CA PHE A 28 -32.50 14.43 1.41
C PHE A 28 -32.48 15.36 0.17
N SER A 29 -31.95 14.91 -0.96
CA SER A 29 -32.39 15.39 -2.28
C SER A 29 -32.05 14.37 -3.38
N SER A 30 -33.07 13.64 -3.79
CA SER A 30 -33.09 12.82 -5.00
C SER A 30 -33.14 13.72 -6.23
N GLN A 31 -32.30 13.51 -7.25
CA GLN A 31 -32.68 13.67 -8.66
C GLN A 31 -31.91 12.68 -9.54
N ASN A 32 -32.65 11.72 -10.05
CA ASN A 32 -32.33 10.89 -11.22
C ASN A 32 -32.68 11.65 -12.50
N VAL A 33 -32.21 11.09 -13.61
CA VAL A 33 -32.78 11.12 -14.98
C VAL A 33 -32.06 12.00 -16.01
N LEU A 34 -31.22 11.29 -16.77
CA LEU A 34 -31.15 11.21 -18.25
C LEU A 34 -31.41 12.46 -19.08
N GLY A 35 -30.43 12.76 -19.93
CA GLY A 35 -30.63 13.50 -21.17
C GLY A 35 -29.45 13.27 -22.11
N GLN A 36 -29.45 12.14 -22.82
CA GLN A 36 -28.61 11.95 -23.99
C GLN A 36 -29.13 12.79 -25.16
N ALA A 37 -28.22 13.42 -25.88
CA ALA A 37 -28.43 13.79 -27.27
C ALA A 37 -27.09 13.74 -28.01
N TRP A 38 -26.93 12.69 -28.82
CA TRP A 38 -25.95 12.58 -29.88
C TRP A 38 -26.30 13.55 -31.02
N ASN A 39 -25.30 14.06 -31.75
CA ASN A 39 -25.21 13.92 -33.20
C ASN A 39 -24.02 14.68 -33.82
N GLY A 40 -23.27 13.95 -34.67
CA GLY A 40 -22.50 14.43 -35.81
C GLY A 40 -21.19 15.17 -35.50
N GLU A 41 -20.13 15.11 -36.30
CA GLU A 41 -19.85 14.41 -37.55
C GLU A 41 -18.34 14.63 -37.82
N LEU A 42 -17.68 13.60 -38.36
CA LEU A 42 -16.44 13.55 -39.15
C LEU A 42 -15.47 14.75 -39.11
N ILE A 43 -14.19 14.47 -38.80
CA ILE A 43 -13.01 14.78 -39.66
C ILE A 43 -11.82 13.94 -39.16
N ALA A 44 -11.28 13.09 -40.03
CA ALA A 44 -9.89 12.65 -39.97
C ALA A 44 -9.08 13.47 -41.00
N PRO A 45 -7.84 13.84 -40.68
CA PRO A 45 -6.72 13.31 -41.47
C PRO A 45 -5.50 12.91 -40.64
N ALA A 46 -4.63 12.12 -41.28
CA ALA A 46 -3.51 11.36 -40.74
C ALA A 46 -2.18 12.17 -40.59
N PRO A 47 -1.00 11.53 -40.49
CA PRO A 47 -0.08 11.64 -39.36
C PRO A 47 1.09 12.62 -39.59
N ALA A 48 1.65 13.16 -38.50
CA ALA A 48 2.94 13.84 -38.52
C ALA A 48 3.85 13.31 -37.40
N ARG A 49 4.85 12.53 -37.80
CA ARG A 49 6.05 12.26 -36.99
C ARG A 49 6.97 13.48 -37.07
N PRO A 50 7.54 13.92 -35.94
CA PRO A 50 8.88 14.47 -35.97
C PRO A 50 9.84 13.60 -35.15
N SER A 51 10.80 13.03 -35.87
CA SER A 51 12.05 12.50 -35.36
C SER A 51 12.85 13.61 -34.69
N PHE A 52 13.27 13.41 -33.44
CA PHE A 52 14.36 14.19 -32.85
C PHE A 52 15.42 13.23 -32.32
N SER A 53 16.62 13.41 -32.86
CA SER A 53 17.86 12.71 -32.58
C SER A 53 18.37 12.93 -31.15
N LEU A 54 18.98 11.87 -30.62
CA LEU A 54 20.22 11.80 -29.82
C LEU A 54 20.57 13.01 -28.93
N ALA A 55 20.55 12.79 -27.61
CA ALA A 55 21.59 13.29 -26.73
C ALA A 55 21.92 12.22 -25.66
N ALA A 56 23.02 11.52 -25.90
CA ALA A 56 23.68 10.72 -24.88
C ALA A 56 24.32 11.68 -23.87
N ILE A 57 23.95 11.59 -22.59
CA ILE A 57 24.72 12.16 -21.50
C ILE A 57 25.09 11.01 -20.58
N ALA A 58 26.30 10.50 -20.77
CA ALA A 58 26.99 9.67 -19.78
C ALA A 58 27.58 10.59 -18.73
N VAL A 59 27.12 10.49 -17.49
CA VAL A 59 27.86 11.00 -16.33
C VAL A 59 28.22 9.79 -15.47
N VAL A 60 29.49 9.40 -15.60
CA VAL A 60 30.18 8.51 -14.68
C VAL A 60 30.47 9.31 -13.41
N ALA A 61 29.92 8.89 -12.28
CA ALA A 61 30.38 9.31 -10.97
C ALA A 61 30.59 8.06 -10.12
N ALA A 62 31.83 7.57 -10.12
CA ALA A 62 32.32 6.63 -9.14
C ALA A 62 32.44 7.34 -7.79
N LEU A 63 31.73 6.86 -6.77
CA LEU A 63 32.04 7.19 -5.39
C LEU A 63 32.44 5.92 -4.65
N ALA A 64 33.60 6.07 -4.02
CA ALA A 64 34.42 5.03 -3.45
C ALA A 64 33.80 4.39 -2.22
N LEU A 65 34.19 3.13 -2.02
CA LEU A 65 34.01 2.34 -0.82
C LEU A 65 34.65 3.03 0.39
N THR A 66 33.89 3.18 1.47
CA THR A 66 34.44 3.17 2.83
C THR A 66 33.57 2.26 3.67
N GLY A 67 34.09 1.05 3.90
CA GLY A 67 33.57 0.14 4.91
C GLY A 67 34.05 0.55 6.29
N CYS A 68 33.21 0.31 7.29
CA CYS A 68 33.62 0.08 8.67
C CYS A 68 32.88 -1.17 9.12
N SER A 69 33.57 -2.31 9.03
CA SER A 69 33.29 -3.48 9.85
C SER A 69 33.78 -3.17 11.25
N ASP A 70 32.91 -3.33 12.24
CA ASP A 70 33.33 -3.50 13.63
C ASP A 70 32.88 -4.88 14.08
N GLU A 71 33.86 -5.76 14.23
CA GLU A 71 33.76 -7.10 14.79
C GLU A 71 34.57 -7.08 16.08
N GLU A 72 33.90 -7.17 17.23
CA GLU A 72 34.58 -7.40 18.51
C GLU A 72 33.90 -8.53 19.31
N LYS A 73 34.72 -9.53 19.62
CA LYS A 73 34.53 -10.73 20.45
C LYS A 73 35.91 -10.98 21.11
N PRO A 74 36.10 -11.59 22.32
CA PRO A 74 35.19 -12.32 23.22
C PRO A 74 35.23 -11.98 24.75
N ALA A 75 34.30 -12.66 25.46
CA ALA A 75 34.02 -12.94 26.90
C ALA A 75 35.23 -13.19 27.87
N PRO A 76 35.08 -13.64 29.17
CA PRO A 76 33.88 -14.01 29.99
C PRO A 76 33.91 -13.62 31.50
N ALA A 77 32.78 -13.78 32.22
CA ALA A 77 32.63 -14.43 33.57
C ALA A 77 31.25 -14.13 34.21
N GLY A 78 30.50 -15.17 34.62
CA GLY A 78 29.25 -15.09 35.41
C GLY A 78 29.51 -15.05 36.93
N PRO A 79 28.62 -15.54 37.82
CA PRO A 79 27.19 -15.88 37.69
C PRO A 79 26.29 -15.17 38.75
N SER A 80 24.97 -15.09 38.57
CA SER A 80 24.03 -15.03 39.72
C SER A 80 22.58 -15.39 39.35
N VAL A 81 22.20 -16.59 39.77
CA VAL A 81 20.91 -17.17 40.18
C VAL A 81 19.60 -16.36 40.01
N SER A 82 18.61 -17.04 39.40
CA SER A 82 17.18 -16.70 39.24
C SER A 82 16.41 -16.38 40.54
N PRO A 83 15.18 -15.81 40.44
CA PRO A 83 14.02 -16.71 40.48
C PRO A 83 12.80 -16.29 39.63
N SER A 84 12.03 -17.31 39.24
CA SER A 84 10.59 -17.30 38.93
C SER A 84 10.03 -16.25 37.96
N GLY A 85 10.03 -16.59 36.67
CA GLY A 85 9.07 -16.06 35.68
C GLY A 85 8.09 -17.16 35.30
N ARG A 86 6.78 -16.93 35.53
CA ARG A 86 5.68 -17.83 35.16
C ARG A 86 5.82 -18.33 33.71
N VAL A 87 5.72 -19.64 33.53
CA VAL A 87 5.35 -20.25 32.25
C VAL A 87 3.92 -19.79 31.95
N SER A 88 3.79 -18.79 31.08
CA SER A 88 2.54 -18.56 30.38
C SER A 88 2.45 -19.64 29.30
N PRO A 89 1.31 -20.34 29.14
CA PRO A 89 1.13 -21.24 28.00
C PRO A 89 1.34 -20.45 26.70
N PRO A 90 1.76 -21.09 25.59
CA PRO A 90 1.78 -20.42 24.30
C PRO A 90 0.39 -19.84 24.08
N GLN A 91 0.30 -18.51 24.04
CA GLN A 91 -0.88 -17.86 23.51
C GLN A 91 -0.91 -18.30 22.07
N THR A 92 -1.83 -19.23 21.80
CA THR A 92 -2.40 -19.47 20.49
C THR A 92 -2.73 -18.09 19.96
N GLY A 93 -1.81 -17.54 19.16
CA GLY A 93 -2.07 -16.35 18.38
C GLY A 93 -3.36 -16.65 17.64
N GLU A 94 -4.34 -15.79 17.86
CA GLU A 94 -5.64 -15.81 17.22
C GLU A 94 -5.42 -15.92 15.72
N ARG A 95 -5.40 -17.18 15.24
CA ARG A 95 -5.22 -17.52 13.85
C ARG A 95 -6.44 -16.92 13.19
N ALA A 96 -6.23 -15.91 12.34
CA ALA A 96 -7.26 -15.43 11.43
C ALA A 96 -7.96 -16.68 10.86
N GLU A 97 -9.27 -16.78 11.11
CA GLU A 97 -10.05 -17.95 10.73
C GLU A 97 -9.80 -18.22 9.24
N HIS A 98 -9.31 -19.43 8.93
CA HIS A 98 -9.11 -19.88 7.56
C HIS A 98 -10.49 -19.99 6.91
N ILE A 99 -10.86 -18.98 6.12
CA ILE A 99 -12.11 -19.02 5.37
C ILE A 99 -11.92 -20.03 4.22
N GLU A 100 -12.57 -21.19 4.33
CA GLU A 100 -12.65 -22.15 3.23
C GLU A 100 -13.18 -21.45 1.97
N GLY A 101 -12.34 -21.37 0.93
CA GLY A 101 -12.70 -20.78 -0.36
C GLY A 101 -11.70 -19.77 -0.91
N GLU A 102 -10.70 -19.36 -0.12
CA GLU A 102 -9.63 -18.51 -0.64
C GLU A 102 -8.66 -19.29 -1.52
N THR A 103 -8.52 -18.79 -2.75
CA THR A 103 -7.63 -19.35 -3.75
C THR A 103 -6.91 -18.21 -4.45
N VAL A 104 -5.73 -18.51 -4.96
CA VAL A 104 -4.98 -17.66 -5.89
C VAL A 104 -5.32 -17.97 -7.35
N SER A 105 -6.05 -19.06 -7.61
CA SER A 105 -6.48 -19.45 -8.96
C SER A 105 -7.64 -18.62 -9.49
N GLN A 106 -8.42 -18.03 -8.59
CA GLN A 106 -9.51 -17.11 -8.86
C GLN A 106 -9.26 -15.80 -8.11
N ALA A 107 -9.80 -14.70 -8.65
CA ALA A 107 -9.73 -13.43 -7.96
C ALA A 107 -10.67 -13.43 -6.74
N PRO A 108 -10.31 -12.77 -5.64
CA PRO A 108 -11.19 -12.61 -4.48
C PRO A 108 -12.54 -12.00 -4.88
N LYS A 109 -13.61 -12.40 -4.22
CA LYS A 109 -14.94 -11.84 -4.47
C LYS A 109 -15.07 -10.48 -3.79
N PRO A 110 -15.70 -9.48 -4.45
CA PRO A 110 -16.15 -8.25 -3.82
C PRO A 110 -16.79 -8.47 -2.45
N VAL A 111 -16.38 -7.71 -1.44
CA VAL A 111 -16.90 -7.86 -0.06
C VAL A 111 -18.16 -7.03 0.13
N ASN A 112 -18.19 -5.82 -0.44
CA ASN A 112 -19.28 -4.86 -0.22
C ASN A 112 -20.21 -4.69 -1.42
N ASP A 113 -20.24 -5.67 -2.34
CA ASP A 113 -20.93 -5.58 -3.63
C ASP A 113 -20.55 -4.32 -4.42
N GLY A 114 -19.34 -3.81 -4.18
CA GLY A 114 -18.80 -2.63 -4.84
C GLY A 114 -18.58 -2.86 -6.32
N GLN A 115 -18.48 -1.78 -7.08
CA GLN A 115 -18.05 -1.83 -8.46
C GLN A 115 -16.60 -2.33 -8.52
N VAL A 116 -16.41 -3.48 -9.16
CA VAL A 116 -15.07 -3.98 -9.49
C VAL A 116 -14.39 -3.03 -10.47
N LEU A 117 -13.25 -2.50 -10.04
CA LEU A 117 -12.34 -1.66 -10.83
C LEU A 117 -11.26 -2.50 -11.51
N LEU A 118 -10.82 -3.57 -10.83
CA LEU A 118 -9.82 -4.51 -11.32
C LEU A 118 -10.02 -5.87 -10.66
N SER A 119 -9.84 -6.94 -11.44
CA SER A 119 -9.87 -8.31 -10.94
C SER A 119 -8.86 -9.15 -11.72
N VAL A 120 -7.94 -9.77 -11.00
CA VAL A 120 -6.82 -10.55 -11.56
C VAL A 120 -6.57 -11.80 -10.73
N ALA A 121 -6.13 -12.87 -11.39
CA ALA A 121 -5.85 -14.15 -10.74
C ALA A 121 -4.58 -14.77 -11.31
N SER A 122 -4.02 -15.74 -10.57
CA SER A 122 -2.90 -16.58 -11.00
C SER A 122 -1.67 -15.82 -11.52
N ARG A 123 -1.30 -14.71 -10.85
CA ARG A 123 -0.11 -13.91 -11.21
C ARG A 123 1.06 -14.26 -10.31
N LYS A 124 2.28 -14.15 -10.83
CA LYS A 124 3.51 -14.37 -10.07
C LYS A 124 4.42 -13.16 -10.11
N GLY A 125 5.14 -12.93 -9.01
CA GLY A 125 6.10 -11.84 -8.90
C GLY A 125 5.48 -10.46 -9.10
N ASN A 126 6.27 -9.54 -9.64
CA ASN A 126 5.89 -8.14 -9.76
C ASN A 126 4.87 -7.89 -10.87
N ALA A 127 4.00 -6.91 -10.68
CA ALA A 127 3.11 -6.40 -11.73
C ALA A 127 2.74 -4.93 -11.52
N GLU A 128 2.45 -4.24 -12.61
CA GLU A 128 1.76 -2.97 -12.60
C GLU A 128 0.46 -3.12 -13.40
N LEU A 129 -0.66 -2.80 -12.76
CA LEU A 129 -1.99 -3.04 -13.29
C LEU A 129 -2.75 -1.71 -13.37
N PRO A 130 -2.95 -1.15 -14.57
CA PRO A 130 -3.74 0.06 -14.71
C PRO A 130 -5.21 -0.23 -14.35
N LEU A 131 -5.84 0.70 -13.64
CA LEU A 131 -7.27 0.68 -13.41
C LEU A 131 -7.96 1.20 -14.67
N THR A 132 -8.93 0.45 -15.18
CA THR A 132 -9.62 0.78 -16.45
C THR A 132 -10.75 1.80 -16.26
N LYS A 133 -11.06 2.14 -15.00
CA LYS A 133 -12.13 3.05 -14.60
C LYS A 133 -11.57 4.14 -13.68
N GLU A 134 -12.30 5.24 -13.61
CA GLU A 134 -12.06 6.31 -12.64
C GLU A 134 -12.13 5.76 -11.21
N ILE A 135 -11.27 6.28 -10.33
CA ILE A 135 -11.40 6.08 -8.89
C ILE A 135 -12.26 7.23 -8.35
N GLY A 136 -13.50 6.96 -7.98
CA GLY A 136 -14.43 7.95 -7.45
C GLY A 136 -14.16 8.36 -6.00
N ILE A 137 -15.01 9.26 -5.50
CA ILE A 137 -15.10 9.63 -4.08
C ILE A 137 -15.79 8.49 -3.33
N GLY A 138 -15.27 8.11 -2.17
CA GLY A 138 -15.84 7.02 -1.38
C GLY A 138 -14.78 6.06 -0.88
N SER A 139 -15.20 4.85 -0.54
CA SER A 139 -14.28 3.78 -0.14
C SER A 139 -13.64 3.16 -1.37
N LEU A 140 -12.33 2.94 -1.32
CA LEU A 140 -11.62 2.11 -2.28
C LEU A 140 -11.00 0.97 -1.48
N ALA A 141 -11.36 -0.25 -1.84
CA ALA A 141 -10.87 -1.43 -1.18
C ALA A 141 -10.05 -2.32 -2.12
N VAL A 142 -9.08 -3.01 -1.54
CA VAL A 142 -8.27 -4.00 -2.22
C VAL A 142 -8.23 -5.26 -1.37
N GLN A 143 -8.66 -6.35 -1.98
CA GLN A 143 -8.51 -7.69 -1.44
C GLN A 143 -7.43 -8.42 -2.23
N VAL A 144 -6.54 -9.10 -1.52
CA VAL A 144 -5.44 -9.85 -2.13
C VAL A 144 -5.29 -11.19 -1.44
N ASN A 145 -5.14 -12.23 -2.26
CA ASN A 145 -4.75 -13.57 -1.83
C ASN A 145 -3.36 -13.84 -2.35
N CYS A 146 -2.50 -14.44 -1.53
CA CYS A 146 -1.20 -14.92 -1.98
C CYS A 146 -0.83 -16.26 -1.36
N GLN A 147 0.04 -16.99 -2.06
CA GLN A 147 0.55 -18.29 -1.66
C GLN A 147 2.01 -18.43 -2.13
N GLY A 148 2.83 -19.06 -1.31
CA GLY A 148 4.27 -19.21 -1.50
C GLY A 148 5.04 -18.31 -0.54
N GLU A 149 6.26 -18.70 -0.20
CA GLU A 149 7.09 -17.99 0.77
C GLU A 149 7.49 -16.58 0.28
N GLY A 150 7.23 -15.58 1.12
CA GLY A 150 7.78 -14.23 1.01
C GLY A 150 6.74 -13.13 1.27
N THR A 151 7.13 -11.88 1.11
CA THR A 151 6.26 -10.73 1.36
C THR A 151 5.77 -10.10 0.05
N LEU A 152 4.45 -9.97 -0.09
CA LEU A 152 3.81 -9.24 -1.18
C LEU A 152 3.50 -7.82 -0.73
N HIS A 153 3.91 -6.82 -1.51
CA HIS A 153 3.56 -5.41 -1.28
C HIS A 153 2.58 -4.94 -2.33
N VAL A 154 1.45 -4.39 -1.89
CA VAL A 154 0.48 -3.71 -2.74
C VAL A 154 0.59 -2.21 -2.55
N THR A 155 0.60 -1.45 -3.64
CA THR A 155 0.51 0.01 -3.63
C THR A 155 -0.50 0.48 -4.67
N VAL A 156 -1.44 1.33 -4.27
CA VAL A 156 -2.43 1.95 -5.17
C VAL A 156 -2.07 3.41 -5.41
N LYS A 157 -1.72 3.74 -6.65
CA LYS A 157 -1.41 5.10 -7.09
C LYS A 157 -2.62 5.74 -7.78
N PRO A 158 -2.85 7.06 -7.63
CA PRO A 158 -2.10 8.03 -6.81
C PRO A 158 -2.68 8.21 -5.39
N VAL A 159 -3.51 7.28 -4.92
CA VAL A 159 -4.31 7.47 -3.69
C VAL A 159 -3.58 7.15 -2.38
N GLY A 160 -2.42 6.51 -2.45
CA GLY A 160 -1.52 6.34 -1.30
C GLY A 160 -1.86 5.17 -0.38
N LEU A 161 -2.79 4.28 -0.77
CA LEU A 161 -2.99 3.01 -0.08
C LEU A 161 -1.79 2.12 -0.37
N SER A 162 -1.10 1.66 0.67
CA SER A 162 0.00 0.71 0.53
C SER A 162 0.09 -0.18 1.76
N PHE A 163 0.24 -1.49 1.55
CA PHE A 163 0.35 -2.46 2.65
C PHE A 163 1.14 -3.69 2.21
N PRO A 164 1.90 -4.32 3.13
CA PRO A 164 2.46 -5.65 2.94
C PRO A 164 1.45 -6.75 3.30
N LEU A 165 1.63 -7.93 2.74
CA LEU A 165 1.01 -9.18 3.12
C LEU A 165 2.10 -10.25 3.16
N GLU A 166 2.28 -10.90 4.31
CA GLU A 166 3.12 -12.09 4.40
C GLU A 166 2.41 -13.26 3.73
N CYS A 167 3.13 -13.93 2.83
CA CYS A 167 2.67 -15.10 2.10
C CYS A 167 3.40 -16.33 2.66
N VAL A 168 2.63 -17.38 2.94
CA VAL A 168 3.12 -18.63 3.50
C VAL A 168 3.17 -19.68 2.41
N ASP A 169 4.14 -20.59 2.51
CA ASP A 169 4.19 -21.73 1.59
C ASP A 169 3.01 -22.68 1.84
N GLU A 170 2.51 -23.28 0.76
CA GLU A 170 1.36 -24.22 0.75
C GLU A 170 0.02 -23.69 1.31
N GLU A 171 -0.04 -22.55 1.98
CA GLU A 171 -1.26 -21.92 2.52
C GLU A 171 -1.57 -20.59 1.83
N VAL A 172 -2.86 -20.35 1.55
CA VAL A 172 -3.31 -19.05 1.02
C VAL A 172 -3.45 -18.08 2.19
N SER A 173 -2.67 -17.00 2.13
CA SER A 173 -2.80 -15.84 3.02
C SER A 173 -3.63 -14.77 2.33
N SER A 174 -4.48 -14.07 3.09
CA SER A 174 -5.37 -13.04 2.56
C SER A 174 -5.43 -11.80 3.42
N THR A 175 -5.72 -10.67 2.77
CA THR A 175 -6.07 -9.44 3.47
C THR A 175 -7.05 -8.61 2.64
N TYR A 176 -7.85 -7.82 3.34
CA TYR A 176 -8.73 -6.79 2.80
C TYR A 176 -8.35 -5.46 3.44
N ASN A 177 -7.99 -4.46 2.62
CA ASN A 177 -7.64 -3.14 3.10
C ASN A 177 -8.42 -2.07 2.34
N GLU A 178 -8.84 -1.04 3.05
CA GLU A 178 -9.71 0.02 2.53
C GLU A 178 -9.18 1.42 2.87
N ILE A 179 -9.37 2.35 1.96
CA ILE A 179 -9.14 3.78 2.17
C ILE A 179 -10.35 4.60 1.75
N ARG A 180 -10.68 5.65 2.51
CA ARG A 180 -11.73 6.60 2.16
C ARG A 180 -11.17 7.82 1.42
N LEU A 181 -11.57 7.99 0.17
CA LEU A 181 -11.12 9.04 -0.72
C LEU A 181 -12.06 10.24 -0.68
N LYS A 182 -11.49 11.44 -0.47
CA LYS A 182 -12.21 12.72 -0.47
C LYS A 182 -12.29 13.38 -1.85
N ARG A 183 -11.53 12.87 -2.83
CA ARG A 183 -11.44 13.40 -4.18
C ARG A 183 -11.29 12.23 -5.16
N ALA A 184 -11.97 12.33 -6.29
CA ALA A 184 -11.84 11.36 -7.37
C ALA A 184 -10.50 11.50 -8.13
N ARG A 185 -10.12 10.46 -8.86
CA ARG A 185 -8.92 10.36 -9.71
C ARG A 185 -9.33 9.77 -11.05
N SER A 186 -9.05 10.51 -12.12
CA SER A 186 -9.32 10.09 -13.50
C SER A 186 -8.56 8.84 -13.92
N GLU A 187 -7.43 8.56 -13.27
CA GLU A 187 -6.57 7.43 -13.54
C GLU A 187 -5.98 6.88 -12.24
N GLY A 188 -5.56 5.61 -12.30
CA GLY A 188 -4.82 4.98 -11.23
C GLY A 188 -4.23 3.65 -11.63
N SER A 189 -3.34 3.13 -10.80
CA SER A 189 -2.73 1.83 -10.99
C SER A 189 -2.52 1.13 -9.67
N ILE A 190 -2.51 -0.20 -9.72
CA ILE A 190 -2.07 -1.06 -8.63
C ILE A 190 -0.71 -1.61 -8.99
N GLN A 191 0.28 -1.32 -8.16
CA GLN A 191 1.61 -1.91 -8.23
C GLN A 191 1.70 -3.02 -7.20
N VAL A 192 2.14 -4.19 -7.64
CA VAL A 192 2.41 -5.35 -6.82
C VAL A 192 3.90 -5.66 -6.92
N THR A 193 4.57 -5.73 -5.78
CA THR A 193 5.96 -6.21 -5.69
C THR A 193 5.97 -7.48 -4.86
N ALA A 194 6.46 -8.57 -5.42
CA ALA A 194 6.51 -9.86 -4.74
C ALA A 194 7.66 -10.71 -5.30
N PRO A 195 8.21 -11.65 -4.50
CA PRO A 195 9.12 -12.67 -5.02
C PRO A 195 8.50 -13.44 -6.20
N SER A 196 9.34 -13.89 -7.13
CA SER A 196 8.88 -14.64 -8.32
C SER A 196 8.22 -15.99 -8.00
N THR A 197 8.46 -16.52 -6.80
CA THR A 197 7.87 -17.75 -6.25
C THR A 197 6.44 -17.56 -5.75
N VAL A 198 6.06 -16.34 -5.36
CA VAL A 198 4.74 -16.02 -4.80
C VAL A 198 3.71 -15.94 -5.92
N LEU A 199 2.66 -16.76 -5.80
CA LEU A 199 1.46 -16.74 -6.63
C LEU A 199 0.39 -15.90 -5.93
N TRP A 200 -0.31 -15.04 -6.66
CA TRP A 200 -1.28 -14.12 -6.08
C TRP A 200 -2.46 -13.82 -7.01
N ALA A 201 -3.55 -13.38 -6.37
CA ALA A 201 -4.77 -12.90 -6.98
C ALA A 201 -5.27 -11.66 -6.24
N LEU A 202 -5.93 -10.75 -6.95
CA LEU A 202 -6.32 -9.46 -6.40
C LEU A 202 -7.63 -8.96 -7.02
N THR A 203 -8.46 -8.36 -6.18
CA THR A 203 -9.63 -7.59 -6.59
C THR A 203 -9.57 -6.21 -5.96
N ALA A 204 -9.85 -5.18 -6.75
CA ALA A 204 -10.04 -3.82 -6.27
C ALA A 204 -11.47 -3.36 -6.59
N GLU A 205 -12.13 -2.79 -5.59
CA GLU A 205 -13.54 -2.42 -5.63
C GLU A 205 -13.81 -1.06 -5.00
N GLN A 206 -14.93 -0.46 -5.39
CA GLN A 206 -15.46 0.79 -4.84
C GLN A 206 -16.98 0.82 -4.87
#